data_AF-A0A7V1EQG6-F1
#
_entry.id   AF-A0A7V1EQG6-F1
#
_cell.length_a   1.000
_cell.length_b   1.000
_cell.length_c   1.000
_cell.angle_alpha   90.00
_cell.angle_beta   90.00
_cell.angle_gamma   90.00
#
_symmetry.space_group_name_H-M   'P 1'
#
loop_
_entity.id
_entity.type
_entity.pdbx_description
1 polymer ?
#
loop_
_entity_poly.entity_id
_entity_poly.type
_entity_poly.pdbx_seq_one_letter_code
_entity_poly.pdbx_strand_id
1 'polypeptide(L)'
;MTTVDRWQLPDGVEEVLPAQADLVERLRRQLLDLYRSWGYQLVIPPLMEFTESLLIGLGQDLDLLTFKLTDQFSGRTMGVRADITPQVARID
;
A
#
# COMPACT_ATOMS: atom_id res chain seq x y z
N MET A 1 12.50 -25.93 -24.67
CA MET A 1 13.09 -25.00 -23.68
C MET A 1 12.13 -23.83 -23.57
N THR A 2 11.39 -23.73 -22.48
CA THR A 2 10.50 -22.60 -22.21
C THR A 2 11.37 -21.40 -21.90
N THR A 3 11.44 -20.46 -22.82
CA THR A 3 12.06 -19.15 -22.59
C THR A 3 11.26 -18.50 -21.47
N VAL A 4 11.85 -18.44 -20.26
CA VAL A 4 11.26 -17.68 -19.16
C VAL A 4 11.27 -16.24 -19.62
N ASP A 5 10.08 -15.74 -19.94
CA ASP A 5 9.83 -14.38 -20.34
C ASP A 5 10.21 -13.50 -19.16
N ARG A 6 11.37 -12.86 -19.28
CA ARG A 6 12.20 -12.51 -18.12
C ARG A 6 11.57 -11.33 -17.33
N TRP A 7 10.54 -10.69 -17.89
CA TRP A 7 9.98 -9.40 -17.47
C TRP A 7 8.45 -9.50 -17.32
N GLN A 8 7.95 -10.60 -16.74
CA GLN A 8 6.53 -10.74 -16.43
C GLN A 8 6.21 -10.13 -15.07
N LEU A 9 5.30 -9.16 -15.06
CA LEU A 9 4.70 -8.64 -13.84
C LEU A 9 3.53 -9.52 -13.40
N PRO A 10 3.22 -9.59 -12.10
CA PRO A 10 1.99 -10.20 -11.63
C PRO A 10 0.76 -9.53 -12.26
N ASP A 11 -0.34 -10.27 -12.35
CA ASP A 11 -1.60 -9.72 -12.80
C ASP A 11 -2.03 -8.52 -11.93
N GLY A 12 -2.51 -7.45 -12.56
CA GLY A 12 -2.84 -6.19 -11.91
C GLY A 12 -1.65 -5.31 -11.48
N VAL A 13 -0.41 -5.68 -11.81
CA VAL A 13 0.78 -4.85 -11.56
C VAL A 13 1.27 -4.23 -12.87
N GLU A 14 1.43 -2.90 -12.88
CA GLU A 14 1.82 -2.13 -14.05
C GLU A 14 3.03 -1.24 -13.76
N GLU A 15 3.81 -0.94 -14.80
CA GLU A 15 4.86 0.08 -14.74
C GLU A 15 4.27 1.46 -15.04
N VAL A 16 4.65 2.46 -14.25
CA VAL A 16 4.30 3.86 -14.53
C VAL A 16 5.48 4.52 -15.26
N LEU A 17 5.27 4.85 -16.53
CA LEU A 17 6.32 5.44 -17.38
C LEU A 17 6.55 6.94 -17.06
N PRO A 18 7.69 7.54 -17.47
CA PRO A 18 8.09 8.87 -17.02
C PRO A 18 7.02 9.96 -17.14
N ALA A 19 6.27 10.01 -18.25
CA ALA A 19 5.21 11.00 -18.45
C ALA A 19 4.04 10.83 -17.46
N GLN A 20 3.65 9.59 -17.17
CA GLN A 20 2.60 9.29 -16.20
C GLN A 20 3.10 9.52 -14.77
N ALA A 21 4.34 9.13 -14.46
CA ALA A 21 4.93 9.32 -13.14
C ALA A 21 5.01 10.82 -12.79
N ASP A 22 5.44 11.66 -13.74
CA ASP A 22 5.46 13.12 -13.58
C ASP A 22 4.05 13.69 -13.34
N LEU A 23 3.04 13.19 -14.05
CA LEU A 23 1.64 13.58 -13.82
C LEU A 23 1.17 13.20 -12.41
N VAL A 24 1.37 11.96 -11.98
CA VAL A 24 0.95 11.47 -10.66
C VAL A 24 1.61 12.28 -9.55
N GLU A 25 2.92 12.54 -9.67
CA GLU A 25 3.66 13.24 -8.62
C GLU A 25 3.29 14.73 -8.54
N ARG A 26 2.97 15.38 -9.67
CA ARG A 26 2.43 16.75 -9.65
C ARG A 26 1.09 16.82 -8.93
N LEU A 27 0.18 15.90 -9.23
CA LEU A 27 -1.14 15.85 -8.58
C LEU A 27 -1.01 15.55 -7.08
N ARG A 28 -0.13 14.61 -6.71
CA ARG A 28 0.16 14.31 -5.30
C ARG A 28 0.65 15.55 -4.56
N ARG A 29 1.57 16.33 -5.13
CA ARG A 29 2.08 17.56 -4.49
C ARG A 29 0.97 18.59 -4.26
N GLN A 30 0.13 18.82 -5.26
CA GLN A 30 -1.00 19.75 -5.14
C GLN A 30 -1.95 19.34 -4.00
N LEU A 31 -2.29 18.05 -3.89
CA LEU A 31 -3.12 17.53 -2.81
C LEU A 31 -2.46 17.70 -1.44
N LEU A 32 -1.17 17.38 -1.33
CA LEU A 32 -0.44 17.53 -0.07
C LEU A 32 -0.34 18.98 0.38
N ASP A 33 -0.10 19.92 -0.55
CA ASP A 33 -0.03 21.34 -0.24
C ASP A 33 -1.39 21.91 0.17
N LEU A 34 -2.48 21.45 -0.44
CA LEU A 34 -3.85 21.77 -0.02
C LEU A 34 -4.09 21.32 1.43
N TYR A 35 -3.83 20.06 1.77
CA TYR A 35 -4.08 19.55 3.12
C TYR A 35 -3.19 20.22 4.18
N ARG A 36 -1.94 20.56 3.83
CA ARG A 36 -1.06 21.37 4.69
C ARG A 36 -1.66 22.74 4.98
N SER A 37 -2.31 23.38 4.00
CA SER A 37 -2.97 24.67 4.20
C SER A 37 -4.12 24.61 5.21
N TRP A 38 -4.68 23.41 5.44
CA TRP A 38 -5.70 23.14 6.46
C TRP A 38 -5.13 22.64 7.79
N GLY A 39 -3.80 22.58 7.94
CA GLY A 39 -3.13 22.17 9.17
C GLY A 39 -2.88 20.66 9.31
N TYR A 40 -3.18 19.85 8.29
CA TYR A 40 -2.87 18.42 8.32
C TYR A 40 -1.36 18.15 8.16
N GLN A 41 -0.88 17.09 8.80
CA GLN A 41 0.49 16.60 8.69
C GLN A 41 0.52 15.26 7.96
N LEU A 42 1.47 15.10 7.02
CA LEU A 42 1.63 13.85 6.27
C LEU A 42 2.29 12.79 7.16
N VAL A 43 1.66 11.62 7.27
CA VAL A 43 2.24 10.39 7.81
C VAL A 43 2.39 9.34 6.71
N ILE A 44 3.39 8.46 6.84
CA ILE A 44 3.62 7.35 5.91
C ILE A 44 3.81 6.07 6.76
N PRO A 45 2.73 5.34 7.08
CA PRO A 45 2.81 4.05 7.75
C PRO A 45 3.43 2.97 6.84
N PRO A 46 3.89 1.84 7.41
CA PRO A 46 4.40 0.71 6.64
C PRO A 46 3.40 0.21 5.58
N LEU A 47 3.88 -0.16 4.39
CA LEU A 47 3.01 -0.75 3.36
C LEU A 47 2.50 -2.14 3.76
N MET A 48 3.31 -2.87 4.52
CA MET A 48 3.02 -4.21 5.00
C MET A 48 3.15 -4.27 6.52
N GLU A 49 2.21 -4.96 7.14
CA GLU A 49 2.20 -5.27 8.58
C GLU A 49 1.74 -6.71 8.80
N PHE A 50 1.91 -7.25 10.01
CA PHE A 50 1.28 -8.52 10.35
C PHE A 50 -0.24 -8.41 10.25
N THR A 51 -0.90 -9.42 9.70
CA THR A 51 -2.35 -9.38 9.49
C THR A 51 -3.13 -9.17 10.79
N GLU A 52 -2.60 -9.67 11.92
CA GLU A 52 -3.21 -9.45 13.23
C GLU A 52 -3.18 -7.98 13.67
N SER A 53 -2.25 -7.17 13.15
CA SER A 53 -2.15 -5.73 13.39
C SER A 53 -2.91 -4.92 12.34
N LEU A 54 -2.80 -5.33 11.08
CA LEU A 54 -3.38 -4.62 9.93
C LEU A 54 -4.90 -4.66 9.92
N LEU A 55 -5.52 -5.73 10.43
CA LEU A 55 -6.95 -5.99 10.33
C LEU A 55 -7.74 -5.69 11.61
N ILE A 56 -7.09 -5.11 12.61
CA ILE A 56 -7.74 -4.79 13.90
C ILE A 56 -8.85 -3.77 13.67
N GLY A 57 -10.06 -4.07 14.13
CA GLY A 57 -11.21 -3.16 14.08
C GLY A 57 -11.81 -2.98 12.68
N LEU A 58 -11.41 -3.80 11.70
CA LEU A 58 -11.93 -3.74 10.33
C LEU A 58 -13.04 -4.75 10.06
N GLY A 59 -13.88 -4.42 9.07
CA GLY A 59 -14.86 -5.35 8.51
C GLY A 59 -14.19 -6.48 7.72
N GLN A 60 -14.90 -7.60 7.57
CA GLN A 60 -14.42 -8.78 6.81
C GLN A 60 -14.00 -8.46 5.36
N ASP A 61 -14.53 -7.37 4.80
CA ASP A 61 -14.22 -6.93 3.43
C ASP A 61 -12.75 -6.55 3.22
N LEU A 62 -12.10 -5.95 4.23
CA LEU A 62 -10.70 -5.55 4.10
C LEU A 62 -9.74 -6.74 4.21
N ASP A 63 -10.15 -7.82 4.87
CA ASP A 63 -9.37 -9.07 4.87
C ASP A 63 -9.34 -9.70 3.47
N LEU A 64 -10.44 -9.64 2.73
CA LEU A 64 -10.54 -10.15 1.35
C LEU A 64 -9.69 -9.34 0.36
N LEU A 65 -9.56 -8.04 0.58
CA LEU A 65 -8.79 -7.14 -0.27
C LEU A 65 -7.30 -7.08 0.12
N THR A 66 -6.92 -7.65 1.26
CA THR A 66 -5.54 -7.66 1.73
C THR A 66 -4.76 -8.77 1.04
N PHE A 67 -3.69 -8.40 0.32
CA PHE A 67 -2.78 -9.38 -0.26
C PHE A 67 -1.90 -9.99 0.85
N LYS A 68 -2.07 -11.29 1.12
CA LYS A 68 -1.39 -11.98 2.22
C LYS A 68 -0.12 -12.69 1.76
N LEU A 69 0.91 -12.63 2.59
CA LEU A 69 2.21 -13.27 2.38
C LEU A 69 2.75 -13.82 3.70
N THR A 70 3.50 -14.91 3.65
CA THR A 70 4.15 -15.48 4.84
C THR A 70 5.51 -14.82 5.07
N ASP A 71 5.73 -14.31 6.27
CA ASP A 71 7.07 -13.95 6.72
C ASP A 71 7.90 -15.23 6.93
N GLN A 72 8.92 -15.43 6.11
CA GLN A 72 9.74 -16.64 6.17
C GLN A 72 10.60 -16.73 7.43
N PHE A 73 10.87 -15.61 8.12
CA PHE A 73 11.66 -15.63 9.35
C PHE A 73 10.83 -16.03 10.56
N SER A 74 9.66 -15.42 10.75
CA SER A 74 8.80 -15.71 11.91
C SER A 74 7.71 -16.76 11.66
N GLY A 75 7.43 -17.10 10.41
CA GLY A 75 6.31 -17.95 10.00
C GLY A 75 4.93 -17.27 10.10
N ARG A 76 4.87 -15.99 10.48
CA ARG A 76 3.62 -15.25 10.64
C ARG A 76 3.07 -14.76 9.30
N THR A 77 1.78 -14.47 9.27
CA THR A 77 1.14 -13.89 8.08
C THR A 77 1.30 -12.37 8.10
N MET A 78 1.82 -11.82 7.01
CA MET A 78 1.86 -10.40 6.71
C MET A 78 0.82 -10.07 5.64
N GLY A 79 0.34 -8.82 5.63
CA GLY A 79 -0.57 -8.31 4.61
C GLY A 79 -0.03 -7.03 3.98
N VAL A 80 -0.17 -6.90 2.66
CA VAL A 80 -0.08 -5.61 1.96
C VAL A 80 -1.43 -4.91 2.16
N ARG A 81 -1.42 -3.70 2.71
CA ARG A 81 -2.63 -2.96 3.06
C ARG A 81 -3.55 -2.72 1.86
N ALA A 82 -4.85 -2.92 2.08
CA ALA A 82 -5.91 -2.46 1.18
C ALA A 82 -6.35 -1.01 1.48
N ASP A 83 -6.16 -0.56 2.73
CA ASP A 83 -6.55 0.76 3.23
C ASP A 83 -5.52 1.25 4.27
N ILE A 84 -5.30 2.56 4.37
CA ILE A 84 -4.33 3.19 5.28
C ILE A 84 -4.97 3.70 6.58
N THR A 85 -6.29 3.91 6.61
CA THR A 85 -7.07 4.49 7.73
C THR A 85 -6.82 3.80 9.07
N PRO A 86 -6.79 2.46 9.17
CA PRO A 86 -6.55 1.77 10.45
C PRO A 86 -5.15 2.06 10.98
N GLN A 87 -4.18 2.19 10.08
CA GLN A 87 -2.80 2.50 10.43
C GLN A 87 -2.66 3.95 10.89
N VAL A 88 -3.43 4.88 10.33
CA VAL A 88 -3.48 6.27 10.79
C VAL A 88 -4.17 6.36 12.15
N ALA A 89 -5.30 5.67 12.33
CA ALA A 89 -6.08 5.68 13.57
C ALA A 89 -5.31 5.15 14.79
N ARG A 90 -4.28 4.30 14.59
CA ARG A 90 -3.40 3.82 15.68
C ARG A 90 -2.18 4.69 15.95
N ILE A 91 -1.88 5.67 15.08
CA ILE A 91 -0.75 6.60 15.25
C ILE A 91 -1.20 7.87 16.00
N ASP A 92 -2.47 8.23 15.86
CA ASP A 92 -3.14 9.24 16.70
C ASP A 92 -3.28 8.76 18.16
#